data_AF-A0A953DSQ9-F1
#
_entry.id   AF-A0A953DSQ9-F1
#
_cell.length_a   1.000
_cell.length_b   1.000
_cell.length_c   1.000
_cell.angle_alpha   90.00
_cell.angle_beta   90.00
_cell.angle_gamma   90.00
#
_symmetry.space_group_name_H-M   'P 1'
#
loop_
_entity.id
_entity.type
_entity.pdbx_description
1 polymer ?
#
loop_
_entity_poly.entity_id
_entity_poly.type
_entity_poly.pdbx_seq_one_letter_code
_entity_poly.pdbx_strand_id
1 'polypeptide(L)'
;MFASRHVKHSRLLLRHARKYLRYKDDRLSGPEREEIVAGMTNLREALRTRDRAKIQATSNALDKTLHRLTPVTWESHWRENCEVILVAIVVAVGIRSYFLQPFKIPTGSMQPTLNGIVGHPMAKPPPNILQQIGEFVVRGRNYINVVSREDDQVLEITPKKVLFFFTFSRLTCQRQQFLVYAPPETLSHDFNVFPGRMYRRGEIIARGAIDTGDQVFVDKFTYNFVKPHRGDVFVFRTDHIPGIREDPVMGSPFYIKRLAGLPGDR
;
A
#
# COMPACT_ATOMS: atom_id res chain seq x y z
N MET A 1 31.40 15.99 -30.82
CA MET A 1 31.78 17.19 -30.05
C MET A 1 30.59 17.63 -29.19
N PHE A 2 30.65 17.45 -27.87
CA PHE A 2 29.53 17.79 -26.99
C PHE A 2 29.44 19.31 -26.83
N ALA A 3 28.34 19.94 -27.28
CA ALA A 3 28.11 21.36 -27.05
C ALA A 3 28.05 21.66 -25.54
N SER A 4 28.59 22.82 -25.12
CA SER A 4 28.62 23.22 -23.70
C SER A 4 27.20 23.34 -23.12
N ARG A 5 27.07 23.11 -21.80
CA ARG A 5 25.79 23.11 -21.08
C ARG A 5 24.98 24.40 -21.33
N HIS A 6 25.64 25.56 -21.31
CA HIS A 6 24.99 26.86 -21.54
C HIS A 6 24.45 26.99 -22.98
N VAL A 7 25.21 26.54 -23.98
CA VAL A 7 24.76 26.57 -25.39
C VAL A 7 23.56 25.64 -25.60
N LYS A 8 23.56 24.46 -24.97
CA LYS A 8 22.41 23.54 -25.01
C LYS A 8 21.17 24.16 -24.37
N HIS A 9 21.32 24.75 -23.19
CA HIS A 9 20.24 25.40 -22.45
C HIS A 9 19.64 26.59 -23.23
N SER A 10 20.48 27.48 -23.79
CA SER A 10 20.00 28.61 -24.60
C SER A 10 19.30 28.17 -25.89
N ARG A 11 19.74 27.08 -26.54
CA ARG A 11 19.03 26.50 -27.69
C ARG A 11 17.67 25.92 -27.30
N LEU A 12 17.58 25.28 -26.14
CA LEU A 12 16.32 24.78 -25.60
C LEU A 12 15.38 25.96 -25.31
N LEU A 13 15.87 27.01 -24.65
CA LEU A 13 15.12 28.24 -24.36
C LEU A 13 14.57 28.89 -25.65
N LEU A 14 15.38 29.02 -26.70
CA LEU A 14 14.93 29.52 -28.01
C LEU A 14 13.82 28.66 -28.62
N ARG A 15 13.86 27.34 -28.43
CA ARG A 15 12.81 26.42 -28.88
C ARG A 15 11.53 26.61 -28.07
N HIS A 16 11.63 26.77 -26.75
CA HIS A 16 10.49 27.08 -25.88
C HIS A 16 9.86 28.43 -26.23
N ALA A 17 10.64 29.49 -26.34
CA ALA A 17 10.17 30.83 -26.73
C ALA A 17 9.42 30.80 -28.08
N ARG A 18 9.97 30.09 -29.07
CA ARG A 18 9.32 29.91 -30.38
C ARG A 18 8.01 29.14 -30.27
N LYS A 19 7.98 28.08 -29.46
CA LYS A 19 6.76 27.27 -29.23
C LYS A 19 5.70 28.11 -28.52
N TYR A 20 6.10 28.91 -27.55
CA TYR A 20 5.22 29.81 -26.81
C TYR A 20 4.57 30.85 -27.71
N LEU A 21 5.37 31.57 -28.52
CA LEU A 21 4.86 32.51 -29.53
C LEU A 21 3.81 31.85 -30.44
N ARG A 22 4.07 30.63 -30.91
CA ARG A 22 3.12 29.91 -31.79
C ARG A 22 1.84 29.47 -31.08
N TYR A 23 1.91 29.12 -29.79
CA TYR A 23 0.77 28.60 -29.04
C TYR A 23 -0.11 29.67 -28.41
N LYS A 24 0.41 30.89 -28.26
CA LYS A 24 -0.27 32.01 -27.61
C LYS A 24 -0.28 33.26 -28.50
N ASP A 25 -0.03 33.12 -29.80
CA ASP A 25 -0.01 34.25 -30.75
C ASP A 25 -1.34 35.03 -30.72
N ASP A 26 -2.44 34.34 -30.43
CA ASP A 26 -3.80 34.87 -30.27
C ASP A 26 -4.03 35.65 -28.97
N ARG A 27 -3.21 35.42 -27.94
CA ARG A 27 -3.37 36.01 -26.60
C ARG A 27 -2.29 37.03 -26.24
N LEU A 28 -1.23 37.14 -27.04
CA LEU A 28 -0.12 38.06 -26.79
C LEU A 28 -0.45 39.45 -27.31
N SER A 29 -0.19 40.47 -26.51
CA SER A 29 -0.26 41.85 -27.00
C SER A 29 0.89 42.13 -27.96
N GLY A 30 0.68 43.06 -28.91
CA GLY A 30 1.72 43.53 -29.84
C GLY A 30 3.08 43.82 -29.20
N PRO A 31 3.16 44.60 -28.10
CA PRO A 31 4.44 44.89 -27.44
C PRO A 31 5.10 43.66 -26.80
N GLU A 32 4.34 42.75 -26.21
CA GLU A 32 4.89 41.51 -25.61
C GLU A 32 5.47 40.58 -26.66
N ARG A 33 4.82 40.48 -27.82
CA ARG A 33 5.31 39.70 -28.96
C ARG A 33 6.63 40.26 -29.47
N GLU A 34 6.73 41.58 -29.61
CA GLU A 34 7.96 42.26 -30.01
C GLU A 34 9.09 42.03 -29.00
N GLU A 35 8.80 42.10 -27.70
CA GLU A 35 9.77 41.85 -26.63
C GLU A 35 10.36 40.42 -26.71
N ILE A 36 9.52 39.40 -26.91
CA ILE A 36 9.98 38.00 -27.04
C ILE A 36 10.81 37.82 -28.32
N VAL A 37 10.36 38.39 -29.45
CA VAL A 37 11.07 38.28 -30.74
C VAL A 37 12.44 38.98 -30.68
N ALA A 38 12.51 40.16 -30.05
CA ALA A 38 13.76 40.87 -29.80
C ALA A 38 14.70 40.03 -28.92
N GLY A 39 14.20 39.50 -27.80
CA GLY A 39 14.97 38.63 -26.91
C GLY A 39 15.51 37.36 -27.60
N MET A 40 14.69 36.72 -28.45
CA MET A 40 15.12 35.57 -29.26
C MET A 40 16.18 35.94 -30.29
N THR A 41 16.12 37.13 -30.88
CA THR A 41 17.09 37.61 -31.88
C THR A 41 18.42 37.91 -31.22
N ASN A 42 18.41 38.61 -30.08
CA ASN A 42 19.60 38.90 -29.28
C ASN A 42 20.30 37.63 -28.79
N LEU A 43 19.55 36.64 -28.33
CA LEU A 43 20.11 35.36 -27.89
C LEU A 43 20.71 34.55 -29.06
N ARG A 44 20.11 34.61 -30.25
CA ARG A 44 20.69 33.98 -31.46
C ARG A 44 21.99 34.65 -31.88
N GLU A 45 22.05 35.97 -31.81
CA GLU A 45 23.27 36.72 -32.14
C GLU A 45 24.39 36.42 -31.14
N ALA A 46 24.09 36.38 -29.84
CA ALA A 46 25.03 35.99 -28.79
C ALA A 46 25.56 34.55 -28.99
N LEU A 47 24.70 33.62 -29.42
CA LEU A 47 25.11 32.26 -29.77
C LEU A 47 26.00 32.20 -31.02
N ARG A 48 25.85 33.14 -31.97
CA ARG A 48 26.68 33.24 -33.17
C ARG A 48 28.07 33.78 -32.85
N THR A 49 28.14 34.81 -31.99
CA THR A 49 29.40 35.44 -31.57
C THR A 49 30.17 34.62 -30.53
N ARG A 50 29.56 33.56 -29.97
CA ARG A 50 30.15 32.65 -28.97
C ARG A 50 30.65 33.33 -27.69
N ASP A 51 30.13 34.52 -27.39
CA ASP A 51 30.44 35.26 -26.17
C ASP A 51 29.66 34.69 -24.98
N ARG A 52 30.37 34.07 -24.04
CA ARG A 52 29.78 33.39 -22.88
C ARG A 52 29.02 34.35 -21.96
N ALA A 53 29.54 35.55 -21.73
CA ALA A 53 28.92 36.52 -20.84
C ALA A 53 27.62 37.05 -21.45
N LYS A 54 27.65 37.36 -22.76
CA LYS A 54 26.44 37.79 -23.49
C LYS A 54 25.39 36.70 -23.60
N ILE A 55 25.78 35.45 -23.83
CA ILE A 55 24.83 34.32 -23.87
C ILE A 55 24.11 34.18 -22.53
N GLN A 56 24.82 34.26 -21.41
CA GLN A 56 24.18 34.15 -20.09
C GLN A 56 23.25 35.32 -19.80
N ALA A 57 23.69 36.55 -20.09
CA ALA A 57 22.87 37.75 -19.88
C ALA A 57 21.59 37.75 -20.74
N THR A 58 21.72 37.47 -22.04
CA THR A 58 20.57 37.41 -22.96
C THR A 58 19.65 36.23 -22.68
N SER A 59 20.19 35.08 -22.27
CA SER A 59 19.40 33.92 -21.84
C SER A 59 18.59 34.24 -20.59
N ASN A 60 19.19 34.84 -19.57
CA ASN A 60 18.51 35.21 -18.33
C ASN A 60 17.43 36.28 -18.59
N ALA A 61 17.70 37.25 -19.47
CA ALA A 61 16.73 38.27 -19.85
C ALA A 61 15.51 37.66 -20.55
N LEU A 62 15.72 36.80 -21.55
CA LEU A 62 14.63 36.13 -22.26
C LEU A 62 13.83 35.19 -21.34
N ASP A 63 14.52 34.47 -20.45
CA ASP A 63 13.89 33.58 -19.47
C ASP A 63 13.02 34.37 -18.48
N LYS A 64 13.49 35.53 -18.00
CA LYS A 64 12.72 36.42 -17.14
C LYS A 64 11.46 36.97 -17.83
N THR A 65 11.56 37.37 -19.10
CA THR A 65 10.39 37.81 -19.89
C THR A 65 9.38 36.66 -20.05
N LEU A 66 9.85 35.44 -20.36
CA LEU A 66 8.98 34.28 -20.48
C LEU A 66 8.32 33.92 -19.15
N HIS A 67 9.06 33.89 -18.04
CA HIS A 67 8.50 33.64 -16.71
C HIS A 67 7.44 34.65 -16.28
N ARG A 68 7.58 35.93 -16.67
CA ARG A 68 6.56 36.96 -16.43
C ARG A 68 5.27 36.68 -17.21
N LEU A 69 5.41 36.24 -18.47
CA LEU A 69 4.27 35.98 -19.37
C LEU A 69 3.64 34.60 -19.16
N THR A 70 4.39 33.66 -18.61
CA THR A 70 3.94 32.32 -18.21
C THR A 70 4.14 32.12 -16.72
N PRO A 71 3.33 32.75 -15.86
CA PRO A 71 3.34 32.39 -14.46
C PRO A 71 3.01 30.91 -14.35
N VAL A 72 3.83 30.15 -13.63
CA VAL A 72 3.52 28.75 -13.30
C VAL A 72 2.28 28.81 -12.41
N THR A 73 1.12 28.49 -12.98
CA THR A 73 -0.10 28.41 -12.19
C THR A 73 -0.04 27.14 -11.35
N TRP A 74 -0.28 27.29 -10.05
CA TRP A 74 -0.34 26.16 -9.11
C TRP A 74 -1.31 25.06 -9.57
N GLU A 75 -2.35 25.46 -10.31
CA GLU A 75 -3.35 24.58 -10.92
C GLU A 75 -2.77 23.53 -11.88
N SER A 76 -1.65 23.82 -12.59
CA SER A 76 -1.06 22.85 -13.52
C SER A 76 -0.44 21.67 -12.78
N HIS A 77 0.31 21.93 -11.71
CA HIS A 77 0.97 20.90 -10.93
C HIS A 77 -0.04 20.01 -10.19
N TRP A 78 -1.10 20.61 -9.61
CA TRP A 78 -2.14 19.84 -8.95
C TRP A 78 -2.95 18.99 -9.93
N ARG A 79 -3.31 19.53 -11.09
CA ARG A 79 -4.07 18.78 -12.11
C ARG A 79 -3.28 17.58 -12.65
N GLU A 80 -2.00 17.77 -12.96
CA GLU A 80 -1.13 16.69 -13.42
C GLU A 80 -0.99 15.59 -12.36
N ASN A 81 -0.76 15.96 -11.09
CA ASN A 81 -0.69 14.98 -10.01
C ASN A 81 -2.02 14.24 -9.80
N CYS A 82 -3.15 14.95 -9.87
CA CYS A 82 -4.48 14.34 -9.78
C CYS A 82 -4.75 13.35 -10.91
N GLU A 83 -4.37 13.67 -12.15
CA GLU A 83 -4.51 12.77 -13.29
C GLU A 83 -3.67 11.51 -13.09
N VAL A 84 -2.40 11.66 -12.69
CA VAL A 84 -1.51 10.52 -12.41
C VAL A 84 -2.04 9.65 -11.28
N ILE A 85 -2.53 10.26 -10.19
CA ILE A 85 -3.13 9.54 -9.06
C ILE A 85 -4.38 8.79 -9.52
N LEU A 86 -5.25 9.43 -10.29
CA LEU A 86 -6.47 8.81 -10.81
C LEU A 86 -6.15 7.61 -11.70
N VAL A 87 -5.22 7.76 -12.64
CA VAL A 87 -4.77 6.67 -13.52
C VAL A 87 -4.18 5.53 -12.69
N ALA A 88 -3.34 5.83 -11.69
CA ALA A 88 -2.78 4.83 -10.80
C ALA A 88 -3.84 4.07 -10.00
N ILE A 89 -4.86 4.77 -9.49
CA ILE A 89 -6.00 4.15 -8.77
C ILE A 89 -6.79 3.24 -9.71
N VAL A 90 -7.14 3.70 -10.91
CA VAL A 90 -7.91 2.91 -11.88
C VAL A 90 -7.14 1.64 -12.27
N VAL A 91 -5.85 1.75 -12.55
CA VAL A 91 -4.99 0.60 -12.86
C VAL A 91 -4.91 -0.35 -11.65
N ALA A 92 -4.67 0.16 -10.45
CA ALA A 92 -4.59 -0.65 -9.23
C ALA A 92 -5.91 -1.38 -8.94
N VAL A 93 -7.05 -0.71 -9.10
CA VAL A 93 -8.39 -1.31 -8.95
C VAL A 93 -8.64 -2.35 -10.04
N GLY A 94 -8.27 -2.09 -11.29
CA GLY A 94 -8.38 -3.05 -12.39
C GLY A 94 -7.56 -4.33 -12.12
N ILE A 95 -6.28 -4.18 -11.77
CA ILE A 95 -5.42 -5.31 -11.41
C ILE A 95 -6.00 -6.09 -10.24
N ARG A 96 -6.44 -5.39 -9.18
CA ARG A 96 -7.02 -6.02 -7.97
C ARG A 96 -8.31 -6.80 -8.26
N SER A 97 -9.13 -6.25 -9.16
CA SER A 97 -10.44 -6.82 -9.47
C SER A 97 -10.29 -8.07 -10.32
N TYR A 98 -9.42 -8.05 -11.33
CA TYR A 98 -9.37 -9.08 -12.38
C TYR A 98 -8.17 -10.03 -12.32
N PHE A 99 -7.03 -9.60 -11.80
CA PHE A 99 -5.79 -10.38 -11.91
C PHE A 99 -5.28 -10.87 -10.55
N LEU A 100 -5.02 -9.96 -9.62
CA LEU A 100 -4.29 -10.26 -8.39
C LEU A 100 -5.03 -9.75 -7.16
N GLN A 101 -5.44 -10.64 -6.27
CA GLN A 101 -6.01 -10.23 -4.99
C GLN A 101 -5.05 -10.57 -3.84
N PRO A 102 -4.57 -9.57 -3.07
CA PRO A 102 -3.78 -9.85 -1.87
C PRO A 102 -4.66 -10.46 -0.79
N PHE A 103 -4.18 -11.53 -0.16
CA PHE A 103 -4.78 -12.17 1.00
C PHE A 103 -3.72 -12.38 2.09
N LYS A 104 -4.17 -12.29 3.34
CA LYS A 104 -3.40 -12.71 4.51
C LYS A 104 -4.01 -13.98 5.06
N ILE A 105 -3.20 -15.00 5.31
CA ILE A 105 -3.68 -16.29 5.79
C ILE A 105 -3.85 -16.22 7.31
N PRO A 106 -5.08 -16.28 7.84
CA PRO A 106 -5.30 -16.11 9.28
C PRO A 106 -4.96 -17.39 10.06
N THR A 107 -5.04 -18.58 9.45
CA THR A 107 -4.96 -19.88 10.15
C THR A 107 -3.88 -20.80 9.58
N GLY A 108 -3.30 -21.64 10.44
CA GLY A 108 -2.24 -22.60 10.09
C GLY A 108 -2.69 -23.86 9.36
N SER A 109 -3.93 -23.92 8.83
CA SER A 109 -4.48 -25.16 8.24
C SER A 109 -3.74 -25.67 6.99
N MET A 110 -2.88 -24.86 6.36
CA MET A 110 -2.14 -25.21 5.14
C MET A 110 -0.64 -25.47 5.37
N GLN A 111 -0.23 -25.64 6.63
CA GLN A 111 1.13 -26.03 6.97
C GLN A 111 1.47 -27.43 6.43
N PRO A 112 2.73 -27.68 6.02
CA PRO A 112 3.90 -26.78 6.08
C PRO A 112 4.02 -25.82 4.90
N THR A 113 3.10 -25.85 3.92
CA THR A 113 3.24 -25.12 2.65
C THR A 113 2.87 -23.65 2.70
N LEU A 114 1.93 -23.27 3.56
CA LEU A 114 1.54 -21.88 3.79
C LEU A 114 1.31 -21.67 5.28
N ASN A 115 2.02 -20.71 5.85
CA ASN A 115 1.98 -20.41 7.27
C ASN A 115 0.90 -19.36 7.57
N GLY A 116 -0.02 -19.71 8.47
CA GLY A 116 -0.96 -18.74 9.04
C GLY A 116 -0.33 -17.93 10.17
N ILE A 117 -1.17 -17.17 10.87
CA ILE A 117 -0.75 -16.48 12.10
C ILE A 117 -0.55 -17.53 13.20
N VAL A 118 0.65 -17.58 13.77
CA VAL A 118 1.02 -18.55 14.82
C VAL A 118 1.40 -17.80 16.09
N GLY A 119 0.79 -18.21 17.21
CA GLY A 119 1.12 -17.77 18.55
C GLY A 119 2.15 -18.69 19.21
N HIS A 120 3.14 -18.09 19.87
CA HIS A 120 4.11 -18.79 20.71
C HIS A 120 3.91 -18.32 22.15
N PRO A 121 3.19 -19.09 22.99
CA PRO A 121 3.01 -18.75 24.40
C PRO A 121 4.34 -18.65 25.13
N MET A 122 4.48 -17.62 25.96
CA MET A 122 5.69 -17.38 26.75
C MET A 122 5.32 -17.07 28.20
N ALA A 123 5.99 -17.72 29.14
CA ALA A 123 5.87 -17.38 30.55
C ALA A 123 6.54 -16.03 30.88
N LYS A 124 7.67 -15.76 30.22
CA LYS A 124 8.45 -14.53 30.42
C LYS A 124 7.77 -13.32 29.75
N PRO A 125 7.89 -12.12 30.34
CA PRO A 125 7.41 -10.90 29.71
C PRO A 125 8.11 -10.66 28.36
N PRO A 126 7.48 -9.87 27.47
CA PRO A 126 8.04 -9.61 26.15
C PRO A 126 9.40 -8.88 26.25
N PRO A 127 10.27 -9.04 25.24
CA PRO A 127 11.61 -8.47 25.25
C PRO A 127 11.57 -6.93 25.16
N ASN A 128 12.74 -6.29 25.29
CA ASN A 128 12.86 -4.83 25.19
C ASN A 128 12.32 -4.30 23.85
N ILE A 129 11.81 -3.07 23.85
CA ILE A 129 11.16 -2.45 22.68
C ILE A 129 12.06 -2.46 21.44
N LEU A 130 13.36 -2.21 21.58
CA LEU A 130 14.30 -2.26 20.45
C LEU A 130 14.40 -3.66 19.82
N GLN A 131 14.40 -4.70 20.66
CA GLN A 131 14.38 -6.08 20.18
C GLN A 131 13.03 -6.41 19.52
N GLN A 132 11.91 -5.94 20.08
CA GLN A 132 10.60 -6.12 19.46
C GLN A 132 10.54 -5.48 18.07
N ILE A 133 11.09 -4.28 17.89
CA ILE A 133 11.16 -3.61 16.58
C ILE A 133 12.03 -4.40 15.61
N GLY A 134 13.21 -4.85 16.05
CA GLY A 134 14.10 -5.67 15.23
C GLY A 134 13.43 -6.96 14.77
N GLU A 135 12.76 -7.67 15.68
CA GLU A 135 12.04 -8.91 15.36
C GLU A 135 10.78 -8.68 14.54
N PHE A 136 10.10 -7.54 14.71
CA PHE A 136 9.00 -7.13 13.85
C PHE A 136 9.49 -6.93 12.41
N VAL A 137 10.61 -6.24 12.20
CA VAL A 137 11.16 -6.00 10.86
C VAL A 137 11.67 -7.29 10.21
N VAL A 138 12.36 -8.15 10.96
CA VAL A 138 12.99 -9.35 10.42
C VAL A 138 12.02 -10.53 10.26
N ARG A 139 11.13 -10.74 11.22
CA ARG A 139 10.24 -11.92 11.28
C ARG A 139 8.75 -11.59 11.19
N GLY A 140 8.37 -10.31 11.19
CA GLY A 140 6.96 -9.92 11.33
C GLY A 140 6.39 -10.33 12.69
N ARG A 141 7.23 -10.47 13.72
CA ARG A 141 6.86 -10.93 15.05
C ARG A 141 6.33 -9.77 15.89
N ASN A 142 5.16 -9.96 16.47
CA ASN A 142 4.55 -9.05 17.44
C ASN A 142 4.49 -9.72 18.81
N TYR A 143 4.41 -8.94 19.87
CA TYR A 143 4.34 -9.44 21.23
C TYR A 143 3.05 -9.02 21.91
N ILE A 144 2.43 -9.96 22.64
CA ILE A 144 1.24 -9.69 23.45
C ILE A 144 1.52 -10.02 24.92
N ASN A 145 0.94 -9.21 25.81
CA ASN A 145 1.01 -9.43 27.25
C ASN A 145 -0.29 -8.93 27.89
N VAL A 146 -1.22 -9.85 28.10
CA VAL A 146 -2.56 -9.60 28.65
C VAL A 146 -2.67 -10.38 29.94
N VAL A 147 -2.89 -9.66 31.03
CA VAL A 147 -3.01 -10.19 32.39
C VAL A 147 -4.33 -9.70 32.98
N SER A 148 -5.09 -10.59 33.62
CA SER A 148 -6.35 -10.24 34.24
C SER A 148 -6.10 -9.31 35.43
N ARG A 149 -6.83 -8.19 35.50
CA ARG A 149 -6.70 -7.22 36.61
C ARG A 149 -7.48 -7.64 37.85
N GLU A 150 -8.53 -8.42 37.65
CA GLU A 150 -9.47 -8.89 38.67
C GLU A 150 -9.88 -10.34 38.39
N ASP A 151 -10.62 -10.96 39.30
CA ASP A 151 -11.26 -12.25 39.05
C ASP A 151 -12.37 -12.04 38.02
N ASP A 152 -12.24 -12.70 36.87
CA ASP A 152 -13.09 -12.42 35.70
C ASP A 152 -13.27 -13.66 34.83
N GLN A 153 -14.32 -13.65 34.02
CA GLN A 153 -14.63 -14.71 33.06
C GLN A 153 -14.70 -14.12 31.66
N VAL A 154 -14.08 -14.81 30.69
CA VAL A 154 -14.19 -14.44 29.28
C VAL A 154 -15.60 -14.76 28.80
N LEU A 155 -16.36 -13.76 28.35
CA LEU A 155 -17.71 -13.93 27.83
C LEU A 155 -17.71 -14.15 26.32
N GLU A 156 -16.96 -13.32 25.60
CA GLU A 156 -16.94 -13.32 24.14
C GLU A 156 -15.57 -12.89 23.60
N ILE A 157 -15.20 -13.45 22.44
CA ILE A 157 -14.01 -13.06 21.68
C ILE A 157 -14.48 -12.61 20.30
N THR A 158 -14.48 -11.30 20.06
CA THR A 158 -14.96 -10.74 18.79
C THR A 158 -13.78 -10.27 17.92
N PRO A 159 -13.67 -10.74 16.67
CA PRO A 159 -12.62 -10.26 15.76
C PRO A 159 -12.90 -8.82 15.30
N LYS A 160 -11.84 -8.01 15.24
CA LYS A 160 -11.83 -6.65 14.70
C LYS A 160 -10.69 -6.51 13.69
N LYS A 161 -11.05 -6.39 12.40
CA LYS A 161 -10.08 -6.17 11.32
C LYS A 161 -9.81 -4.68 11.15
N VAL A 162 -8.53 -4.31 11.05
CA VAL A 162 -8.06 -2.96 10.75
C VAL A 162 -7.27 -2.99 9.45
N LEU A 163 -7.57 -2.06 8.54
CA LEU A 163 -6.90 -1.91 7.25
C LEU A 163 -6.84 -3.23 6.44
N PHE A 164 -7.86 -4.09 6.54
CA PHE A 164 -7.96 -5.41 5.91
C PHE A 164 -6.91 -6.47 6.35
N PHE A 165 -5.73 -6.09 6.84
CA PHE A 165 -4.60 -6.99 7.11
C PHE A 165 -4.32 -7.25 8.60
N PHE A 166 -4.75 -6.35 9.48
CA PHE A 166 -4.45 -6.44 10.91
C PHE A 166 -5.68 -6.96 11.65
N THR A 167 -5.61 -8.22 12.10
CA THR A 167 -6.70 -8.84 12.87
C THR A 167 -6.40 -8.68 14.35
N PHE A 168 -7.22 -7.89 15.02
CA PHE A 168 -7.25 -7.80 16.48
C PHE A 168 -8.44 -8.61 16.99
N SER A 169 -8.36 -9.09 18.23
CA SER A 169 -9.50 -9.66 18.93
C SER A 169 -9.82 -8.80 20.13
N ARG A 170 -11.10 -8.47 20.27
CA ARG A 170 -11.65 -7.87 21.48
C ARG A 170 -12.05 -9.01 22.41
N LEU A 171 -11.35 -9.13 23.52
CA LEU A 171 -11.70 -10.02 24.62
C LEU A 171 -12.66 -9.26 25.53
N THR A 172 -13.93 -9.65 25.52
CA THR A 172 -14.95 -9.12 26.41
C THR A 172 -15.08 -10.06 27.59
N CYS A 173 -14.61 -9.62 28.76
CA CYS A 173 -14.81 -10.32 30.02
C CYS A 173 -16.00 -9.70 30.76
N GLN A 174 -16.44 -10.28 31.88
CA GLN A 174 -17.57 -9.75 32.67
C GLN A 174 -17.29 -8.36 33.21
N ARG A 175 -16.05 -8.08 33.63
CA ARG A 175 -15.68 -6.82 34.29
C ARG A 175 -14.75 -5.93 33.46
N GLN A 176 -14.03 -6.51 32.51
CA GLN A 176 -13.02 -5.77 31.74
C GLN A 176 -13.01 -6.16 30.26
N GLN A 177 -12.41 -5.30 29.43
CA GLN A 177 -12.25 -5.54 28.00
C GLN A 177 -10.79 -5.33 27.60
N PHE A 178 -10.27 -6.22 26.75
CA PHE A 178 -8.92 -6.13 26.20
C PHE A 178 -8.94 -6.16 24.67
N LEU A 179 -8.00 -5.45 24.07
CA LEU A 179 -7.73 -5.52 22.63
C LEU A 179 -6.39 -6.23 22.43
N VAL A 180 -6.42 -7.38 21.77
CA VAL A 180 -5.24 -8.24 21.57
C VAL A 180 -4.93 -8.36 20.10
N TYR A 181 -3.65 -8.21 19.73
CA TYR A 181 -3.20 -8.39 18.35
C TYR A 181 -3.08 -9.87 18.00
N ALA A 182 -4.22 -10.55 17.87
CA ALA A 182 -4.30 -11.97 17.54
C ALA A 182 -5.69 -12.28 16.97
N PRO A 183 -5.83 -13.18 15.99
CA PRO A 183 -7.12 -13.77 15.61
C PRO A 183 -7.74 -14.58 16.77
N PRO A 184 -9.08 -14.71 16.84
CA PRO A 184 -9.74 -15.55 17.84
C PRO A 184 -9.26 -17.01 17.79
N GLU A 185 -8.95 -17.53 16.61
CA GLU A 185 -8.49 -18.89 16.39
C GLU A 185 -7.09 -19.11 16.97
N THR A 186 -6.18 -18.14 16.79
CA THR A 186 -4.83 -18.17 17.40
C THR A 186 -4.94 -18.07 18.92
N LEU A 187 -5.85 -17.25 19.44
CA LEU A 187 -6.08 -17.12 20.88
C LEU A 187 -6.60 -18.42 21.51
N SER A 188 -7.53 -19.10 20.85
CA SER A 188 -8.08 -20.35 21.35
C SER A 188 -7.13 -21.54 21.19
N HIS A 189 -6.49 -21.68 20.03
CA HIS A 189 -5.62 -22.81 19.73
C HIS A 189 -4.25 -22.71 20.43
N ASP A 190 -3.58 -21.55 20.33
CA ASP A 190 -2.19 -21.42 20.81
C ASP A 190 -2.13 -20.90 22.25
N PHE A 191 -2.99 -19.96 22.62
CA PHE A 191 -3.01 -19.36 23.97
C PHE A 191 -4.07 -19.98 24.90
N ASN A 192 -4.88 -20.91 24.41
CA ASN A 192 -5.93 -21.60 25.18
C ASN A 192 -6.99 -20.64 25.77
N VAL A 193 -7.28 -19.54 25.08
CA VAL A 193 -8.28 -18.54 25.49
C VAL A 193 -9.59 -18.79 24.77
N PHE A 194 -10.64 -19.14 25.51
CA PHE A 194 -11.97 -19.41 24.98
C PHE A 194 -13.08 -18.87 25.90
N PRO A 195 -14.27 -18.57 25.36
CA PRO A 195 -15.44 -18.16 26.16
C PRO A 195 -15.77 -19.16 27.27
N GLY A 196 -16.09 -18.66 28.45
CA GLY A 196 -16.38 -19.45 29.65
C GLY A 196 -15.17 -19.68 30.56
N ARG A 197 -13.94 -19.46 30.09
CA ARG A 197 -12.74 -19.61 30.93
C ARG A 197 -12.66 -18.52 31.99
N MET A 198 -12.45 -18.93 33.24
CA MET A 198 -12.25 -18.04 34.38
C MET A 198 -10.77 -17.77 34.60
N TYR A 199 -10.45 -16.54 34.98
CA TYR A 199 -9.12 -16.08 35.32
C TYR A 199 -9.14 -15.39 36.68
N ARG A 200 -8.12 -15.64 37.49
CA ARG A 200 -7.92 -14.91 38.75
C ARG A 200 -7.18 -13.60 38.52
N ARG A 201 -7.29 -12.68 39.47
CA ARG A 201 -6.48 -11.46 39.51
C ARG A 201 -4.98 -11.80 39.38
N GLY A 202 -4.33 -11.19 38.39
CA GLY A 202 -2.91 -11.40 38.09
C GLY A 202 -2.62 -12.61 37.20
N GLU A 203 -3.62 -13.41 36.84
CA GLU A 203 -3.45 -14.55 35.94
C GLU A 203 -3.24 -14.09 34.49
N ILE A 204 -2.37 -14.78 33.77
CA ILE A 204 -2.05 -14.49 32.38
C ILE A 204 -3.20 -14.99 31.51
N ILE A 205 -3.86 -14.07 30.81
CA ILE A 205 -4.87 -14.41 29.81
C ILE A 205 -4.18 -14.83 28.52
N ALA A 206 -3.28 -14.00 28.01
CA ALA A 206 -2.48 -14.32 26.81
C ALA A 206 -1.14 -13.57 26.86
N ARG A 207 -0.03 -14.31 26.86
CA ARG A 207 1.32 -13.75 26.81
C ARG A 207 2.19 -14.56 25.87
N GLY A 208 2.86 -13.89 24.94
CA GLY A 208 3.74 -14.55 23.99
C GLY A 208 4.05 -13.73 22.74
N ALA A 209 4.71 -14.38 21.79
CA ALA A 209 5.00 -13.85 20.47
C ALA A 209 3.92 -14.30 19.46
N ILE A 210 3.68 -13.50 18.43
CA ILE A 210 2.73 -13.78 17.36
C ILE A 210 3.42 -13.46 16.04
N ASP A 211 3.55 -14.47 15.19
CA ASP A 211 4.13 -14.32 13.86
C ASP A 211 3.01 -14.04 12.85
N THR A 212 3.18 -13.01 12.02
CA THR A 212 2.12 -12.40 11.18
C THR A 212 1.61 -13.30 10.04
N GLY A 213 2.23 -14.46 9.81
CA GLY A 213 1.88 -15.41 8.75
C GLY A 213 2.20 -14.90 7.34
N ASP A 214 1.97 -15.76 6.36
CA ASP A 214 2.26 -15.49 4.96
C ASP A 214 1.20 -14.57 4.33
N GLN A 215 1.68 -13.69 3.45
CA GLN A 215 0.85 -12.87 2.58
C GLN A 215 0.95 -13.44 1.17
N VAL A 216 -0.19 -13.77 0.59
CA VAL A 216 -0.28 -14.42 -0.72
C VAL A 216 -1.05 -13.55 -1.70
N PHE A 217 -0.64 -13.56 -2.96
CA PHE A 217 -1.43 -13.03 -4.06
C PHE A 217 -2.17 -14.18 -4.74
N VAL A 218 -3.48 -14.04 -4.84
CA VAL A 218 -4.33 -15.00 -5.55
C VAL A 218 -4.47 -14.54 -6.99
N ASP A 219 -4.06 -15.41 -7.90
CA ASP A 219 -4.30 -15.28 -9.33
C ASP A 219 -5.75 -15.66 -9.67
N LYS A 220 -6.51 -14.70 -10.21
CA LYS A 220 -7.90 -14.89 -10.65
C LYS A 220 -8.02 -15.18 -12.14
N PHE A 221 -6.95 -14.94 -12.90
CA PHE A 221 -6.98 -14.97 -14.35
C PHE A 221 -6.74 -16.39 -14.88
N THR A 222 -5.71 -17.07 -14.39
CA THR A 222 -5.26 -18.38 -14.91
C THR A 222 -6.33 -19.46 -14.80
N TYR A 223 -7.18 -19.41 -13.77
CA TYR A 223 -8.27 -20.37 -13.57
C TYR A 223 -9.25 -20.45 -14.77
N ASN A 224 -9.39 -19.37 -15.55
CA ASN A 224 -10.29 -19.36 -16.70
C ASN A 224 -9.74 -20.14 -17.91
N PHE A 225 -8.44 -20.48 -17.90
CA PHE A 225 -7.76 -21.11 -19.04
C PHE A 225 -7.12 -22.46 -18.70
N VAL A 226 -6.82 -22.72 -17.43
CA VAL A 226 -6.16 -23.93 -16.98
C VAL A 226 -7.10 -24.72 -16.08
N LYS A 227 -7.28 -26.02 -16.38
CA LYS A 227 -8.07 -26.92 -15.54
C LYS A 227 -7.34 -27.20 -14.22
N PRO A 228 -8.07 -27.30 -13.10
CA PRO A 228 -7.49 -27.61 -11.80
C PRO A 228 -6.91 -29.04 -11.76
N HIS A 229 -5.80 -29.21 -11.06
CA HIS A 229 -5.18 -30.50 -10.78
C HIS A 229 -5.20 -30.80 -9.27
N ARG A 230 -5.15 -32.09 -8.93
CA ARG A 230 -4.98 -32.50 -7.53
C ARG A 230 -3.73 -31.85 -6.94
N GLY A 231 -3.84 -31.37 -5.72
CA GLY A 231 -2.76 -30.68 -5.03
C GLY A 231 -2.70 -29.18 -5.29
N ASP A 232 -3.45 -28.63 -6.25
CA ASP A 232 -3.54 -27.18 -6.44
C ASP A 232 -4.15 -26.49 -5.22
N VAL A 233 -3.71 -25.26 -4.94
CA VAL A 233 -4.22 -24.46 -3.83
C VAL A 233 -5.29 -23.51 -4.36
N PHE A 234 -6.49 -23.62 -3.80
CA PHE A 234 -7.64 -22.82 -4.19
C PHE A 234 -8.09 -21.89 -3.08
N VAL A 235 -8.42 -20.66 -3.47
CA VAL A 235 -9.16 -19.71 -2.66
C VAL A 235 -10.58 -19.62 -3.20
N PHE A 236 -11.57 -19.87 -2.34
CA PHE A 236 -12.97 -19.83 -2.72
C PHE A 236 -13.80 -19.09 -1.66
N ARG A 237 -14.90 -18.48 -2.09
CA ARG A 237 -15.90 -17.91 -1.20
C ARG A 237 -16.74 -19.02 -0.61
N THR A 238 -17.08 -18.91 0.67
CA THR A 238 -17.95 -19.86 1.35
C THR A 238 -19.42 -19.45 1.32
N ASP A 239 -19.83 -18.75 0.26
CA ASP A 239 -21.23 -18.35 0.07
C ASP A 239 -22.12 -19.60 0.11
N HIS A 240 -23.26 -19.52 0.81
CA HIS A 240 -24.26 -20.58 0.88
C HIS A 240 -23.80 -21.93 1.50
N ILE A 241 -22.70 -21.95 2.26
CA ILE A 241 -22.30 -23.15 3.01
C ILE A 241 -22.99 -23.16 4.39
N PRO A 242 -23.89 -24.11 4.69
CA PRO A 242 -24.55 -24.20 5.98
C PRO A 242 -23.54 -24.32 7.13
N GLY A 243 -23.68 -23.48 8.17
CA GLY A 243 -22.83 -23.50 9.35
C GLY A 243 -21.62 -22.55 9.30
N ILE A 244 -21.33 -21.92 8.16
CA ILE A 244 -20.33 -20.85 8.08
C ILE A 244 -21.05 -19.50 8.23
N ARG A 245 -20.71 -18.75 9.28
CA ARG A 245 -21.28 -17.42 9.51
C ARG A 245 -20.66 -16.40 8.56
N GLU A 246 -21.52 -15.62 7.92
CA GLU A 246 -21.10 -14.46 7.12
C GLU A 246 -20.74 -13.29 8.04
N ASP A 247 -19.72 -12.53 7.65
CA ASP A 247 -19.35 -11.29 8.34
C ASP A 247 -20.35 -10.19 7.91
N PRO A 248 -21.01 -9.48 8.85
CA PRO A 248 -22.01 -8.47 8.50
C PRO A 248 -21.48 -7.32 7.63
N VAL A 249 -20.16 -7.09 7.66
CA VAL A 249 -19.50 -5.98 6.96
C VAL A 249 -18.85 -6.46 5.66
N MET A 250 -18.28 -7.67 5.67
CA MET A 250 -17.45 -8.18 4.56
C MET A 250 -18.11 -9.29 3.74
N GLY A 251 -19.29 -9.78 4.13
CA GLY A 251 -19.96 -10.93 3.53
C GLY A 251 -19.29 -12.26 3.88
N SER A 252 -19.50 -13.27 3.04
CA SER A 252 -18.93 -14.60 3.26
C SER A 252 -17.39 -14.59 3.32
N PRO A 253 -16.79 -15.34 4.25
CA PRO A 253 -15.35 -15.45 4.32
C PRO A 253 -14.77 -16.19 3.09
N PHE A 254 -13.48 -15.96 2.85
CA PHE A 254 -12.70 -16.73 1.89
C PHE A 254 -11.94 -17.83 2.62
N TYR A 255 -11.95 -19.02 2.04
CA TYR A 255 -11.19 -20.16 2.55
C TYR A 255 -10.12 -20.54 1.52
N ILE A 256 -8.95 -20.92 2.04
CA ILE A 256 -7.84 -21.44 1.24
C ILE A 256 -7.63 -22.91 1.60
N LYS A 257 -7.68 -23.78 0.59
CA LYS A 257 -7.52 -25.23 0.77
C LYS A 257 -6.79 -25.84 -0.41
N ARG A 258 -6.22 -27.02 -0.18
CA ARG A 258 -5.61 -27.85 -1.22
C ARG A 258 -6.67 -28.76 -1.84
N LEU A 259 -6.72 -28.81 -3.17
CA LEU A 259 -7.64 -29.67 -3.89
C LEU A 259 -7.25 -31.14 -3.70
N ALA A 260 -8.07 -31.88 -2.95
CA ALA A 260 -7.81 -33.29 -2.64
C ALA A 260 -8.30 -34.23 -3.75
N GLY A 261 -9.43 -33.89 -4.39
CA GLY A 261 -10.06 -34.70 -5.42
C GLY A 261 -10.77 -33.85 -6.46
N LEU A 262 -10.85 -34.39 -7.66
CA LEU A 262 -11.56 -33.91 -8.82
C LEU A 262 -12.84 -34.73 -9.03
N PRO A 263 -13.83 -34.21 -9.77
CA PRO A 263 -15.03 -34.97 -10.12
C PRO A 263 -14.66 -36.32 -10.77
N GLY A 264 -15.15 -37.42 -10.17
CA GLY A 264 -14.86 -38.79 -10.62
C GLY A 264 -13.80 -39.52 -9.79
N ASP A 265 -13.09 -38.82 -8.90
CA ASP A 265 -12.17 -39.44 -7.96
C ASP A 265 -12.91 -40.25 -6.88
N ARG A 266 -12.30 -41.37 -6.46
CA ARG A 266 -12.79 -42.25 -5.38
C ARG A 266 -11.83 -42.24 -4.21
#